data_AF-T0IAZ0-F1
#
_entry.id   AF-T0IAZ0-F1
#
_cell.length_a   1.000
_cell.length_b   1.000
_cell.length_c   1.000
_cell.angle_alpha   90.00
_cell.angle_beta   90.00
_cell.angle_gamma   90.00
#
_symmetry.space_group_name_H-M   'P 1'
#
loop_
_entity.id
_entity.type
_entity.pdbx_description
1 polymer ?
#
loop_
_entity_poly.entity_id
_entity_poly.type
_entity_poly.pdbx_seq_one_letter_code
_entity_poly.pdbx_strand_id
1 'polypeptide(L)' 'MKRAHRKWLIVLVLLALGAIAWWAGLFTVGDCLMQGGRWNWSGHFCRLDSLARPF' A
#
# COMPACT_ATOMS: atom_id res chain seq x y z
N MET A 1 -15.10 26.67 18.58
CA MET A 1 -14.59 26.61 17.19
C MET A 1 -13.25 25.89 16.98
N LYS A 2 -12.38 25.66 17.99
CA LYS A 2 -11.06 24.99 17.79
C LYS A 2 -11.09 23.46 17.55
N ARG A 3 -12.17 22.78 17.97
CA ARG A 3 -12.30 21.31 17.89
C ARG A 3 -12.64 20.80 16.47
N ALA A 4 -13.39 21.56 15.69
CA ALA A 4 -13.77 21.21 14.32
C ALA A 4 -12.55 21.25 13.38
N HIS A 5 -11.70 22.27 13.52
CA HIS A 5 -10.49 22.42 12.71
C HIS A 5 -9.51 21.25 12.87
N ARG A 6 -9.36 20.72 14.10
CA ARG A 6 -8.50 19.55 14.35
C ARG A 6 -8.99 18.28 13.64
N LYS A 7 -10.30 18.07 13.56
CA LYS A 7 -10.87 16.91 12.85
C LYS A 7 -10.59 16.99 11.35
N TRP A 8 -10.76 18.17 10.75
CA TRP A 8 -10.46 18.39 9.34
C TRP A 8 -8.98 18.18 9.01
N LEU A 9 -8.08 18.62 9.88
CA LEU A 9 -6.64 18.35 9.75
C LEU A 9 -6.32 16.85 9.76
N ILE A 10 -6.95 16.08 10.64
CA ILE A 10 -6.75 14.62 10.69
C ILE A 10 -7.24 13.97 9.39
N VAL A 11 -8.42 14.37 8.89
CA VAL A 11 -8.96 13.84 7.64
C VAL A 11 -8.04 14.16 6.45
N LEU A 12 -7.54 15.40 6.37
CA LEU A 12 -6.60 15.80 5.33
C LEU A 12 -5.30 15.00 5.38
N VAL A 13 -4.77 14.75 6.59
CA VAL A 13 -3.56 13.93 6.76
C VAL A 13 -3.81 12.49 6.32
N LEU A 14 -4.95 11.89 6.67
CA LEU A 14 -5.29 10.53 6.25
C LEU A 14 -5.46 10.42 4.73
N LEU A 15 -6.12 11.40 4.10
CA LEU A 15 -6.24 11.47 2.64
C LEU A 15 -4.88 11.60 1.95
N ALA A 16 -4.01 12.46 2.47
CA ALA A 16 -2.67 12.63 1.94
C ALA A 16 -1.85 11.34 2.04
N LEU A 17 -1.89 10.67 3.19
CA LEU A 17 -1.21 9.37 3.38
C LEU A 17 -1.75 8.30 2.44
N GLY A 18 -3.07 8.21 2.27
CA GLY A 18 -3.70 7.29 1.33
C GLY A 18 -3.31 7.56 -0.12
N ALA A 19 -3.26 8.83 -0.53
CA ALA A 19 -2.84 9.24 -1.87
C ALA A 19 -1.36 8.92 -2.15
N ILE A 20 -0.48 9.17 -1.17
CA ILE A 20 0.94 8.81 -1.26
C ILE A 20 1.10 7.29 -1.35
N ALA A 21 0.37 6.53 -0.53
CA ALA A 21 0.39 5.07 -0.57
C ALA A 21 -0.09 4.52 -1.92
N TRP A 22 -1.12 5.13 -2.50
CA TRP A 22 -1.61 4.79 -3.84
C TRP A 22 -0.57 5.08 -4.92
N TRP A 23 0.00 6.30 -4.92
CA TRP A 23 0.98 6.71 -5.91
C TRP A 23 2.27 5.88 -5.83
N ALA A 24 2.70 5.49 -4.63
CA ALA A 24 3.86 4.65 -4.41
C ALA A 24 3.61 3.15 -4.69
N GLY A 25 2.38 2.75 -5.05
CA GLY A 25 2.04 1.34 -5.25
C GLY A 25 2.13 0.51 -3.96
N LEU A 26 2.04 1.13 -2.78
CA LEU A 26 2.16 0.41 -1.50
C LEU A 26 1.00 -0.58 -1.29
N PHE A 27 -0.17 -0.31 -1.88
CA PHE A 27 -1.29 -1.25 -1.89
C PHE A 27 -0.99 -2.50 -2.72
N THR A 28 -0.42 -2.37 -3.91
CA THR A 28 -0.06 -3.54 -4.75
C THR A 28 1.11 -4.33 -4.16
N VAL A 29 2.07 -3.65 -3.53
CA VAL A 29 3.13 -4.27 -2.71
C VAL A 29 2.53 -5.05 -1.55
N GLY A 30 1.57 -4.45 -0.84
CA GLY A 30 0.88 -5.06 0.30
C GLY A 30 0.05 -6.27 -0.11
N ASP A 31 -0.74 -6.17 -1.18
CA ASP A 31 -1.51 -7.28 -1.74
C ASP A 31 -0.60 -8.43 -2.17
N CYS A 32 0.57 -8.12 -2.74
CA CYS A 32 1.59 -9.11 -3.07
C CYS A 32 2.10 -9.86 -1.84
N LEU A 33 2.43 -9.13 -0.76
CA LEU A 33 2.87 -9.71 0.50
C LEU A 33 1.78 -10.56 1.16
N MET A 34 0.53 -10.08 1.14
CA MET A 34 -0.63 -10.82 1.68
C MET A 34 -0.92 -12.11 0.91
N GLN A 35 -0.61 -12.15 -0.39
CA GLN A 35 -0.69 -13.35 -1.23
C GLN A 35 0.52 -14.31 -1.07
N GLY A 36 1.46 -14.00 -0.16
CA GLY A 36 2.67 -14.78 0.06
C GLY A 36 3.72 -14.60 -1.04
N GLY A 37 3.64 -13.52 -1.80
CA GLY A 37 4.65 -13.11 -2.77
C GLY A 37 5.66 -12.12 -2.19
N ARG A 38 6.75 -11.90 -2.92
CA ARG A 38 7.71 -10.85 -2.66
C ARG A 38 7.61 -9.78 -3.74
N TRP A 39 7.55 -8.54 -3.31
CA TRP A 39 7.59 -7.41 -4.22
C TRP A 39 9.00 -7.17 -4.73
N ASN A 40 9.16 -7.09 -6.04
CA ASN A 40 10.41 -6.69 -6.66
C ASN A 40 10.38 -5.20 -7.03
N TRP A 41 11.11 -4.39 -6.28
CA TRP A 41 11.24 -2.94 -6.53
C TRP A 41 12.00 -2.62 -7.83
N SER A 42 12.88 -3.49 -8.32
CA SER A 42 13.67 -3.22 -9.53
C SER A 42 12.87 -3.42 -10.82
N GLY A 43 11.84 -4.28 -10.78
CA GLY A 43 11.01 -4.61 -11.94
C GLY A 43 9.54 -4.21 -11.78
N HIS A 44 9.16 -3.64 -10.64
CA HIS A 44 7.78 -3.27 -10.31
C HIS A 44 6.77 -4.42 -10.50
N PHE A 45 7.15 -5.65 -10.13
CA PHE A 45 6.28 -6.82 -10.23
C PHE A 45 6.22 -7.63 -8.93
N CYS A 46 5.10 -8.30 -8.73
CA CYS A 46 4.92 -9.25 -7.63
C CYS A 46 5.42 -10.64 -8.04
N ARG A 47 6.39 -11.18 -7.30
CA ARG A 47 6.87 -12.56 -7.48
C ARG A 47 6.19 -13.44 -6.45
N LEU A 48 5.27 -14.30 -6.86
CA LEU A 48 4.61 -15.25 -5.95
C LEU A 48 5.55 -16.43 -5.66
N ASP A 49 5.98 -16.57 -4.40
CA ASP A 49 6.78 -17.72 -3.95
C ASP A 49 5.94 -19.01 -3.87
N SER A 50 4.61 -18.88 -3.84
CA SER A 50 3.63 -19.98 -3.78
C SER A 50 3.41 -20.72 -5.10
N LEU A 51 3.72 -20.11 -6.26
CA LEU A 51 3.65 -20.76 -7.58
C LEU A 51 4.81 -21.73 -7.87
N ALA A 52 5.85 -21.74 -7.02
CA ALA A 52 7.02 -22.60 -7.19
C ALA A 52 6.81 -24.05 -6.73
N ARG A 53 5.55 -24.51 -6.58
CA ARG A 53 5.24 -25.94 -6.49
C ARG A 53 4.73 -26.42 -7.85
N PRO A 54 5.61 -26.92 -8.75
CA PRO A 54 5.15 -27.66 -9.91
C PRO A 54 4.39 -28.90 -9.41
N PHE A 55 3.19 -29.13 -9.95
CA PHE A 55 2.53 -30.44 -9.87
C PHE A 55 3.27 -31.44 -10.75
#